data_AF-A0A534N350-F1
#
_entry.id   AF-A0A534N350-F1
#
_cell.length_a   1.000
_cell.length_b   1.000
_cell.length_c   1.000
_cell.angle_alpha   90.00
_cell.angle_beta   90.00
_cell.angle_gamma   90.00
#
_symmetry.space_group_name_H-M   'P 1'
#
loop_
_entity.id
_entity.type
_entity.pdbx_description
1 polymer ?
#
loop_
_entity_poly.entity_id
_entity_poly.type
_entity_poly.pdbx_seq_one_letter_code
_entity_poly.pdbx_strand_id
1 'polypeptide(L)'
;MKTIAIAIVALFLLASPAMANQCPTLIKQLNEAVEKTKDEAKAKEAKTLIAQAQKLHDDGKHADSVMKCDEAAKVLGIKLKKTS
;
A
#
# COMPACT_ATOMS: atom_id res chain seq x y z
N MET A 1 39.52 21.34 8.81
CA MET A 1 39.25 20.10 8.06
C MET A 1 39.57 18.91 8.95
N LYS A 2 38.56 18.22 9.49
CA LYS A 2 38.68 16.92 10.18
C LYS A 2 37.28 16.34 10.35
N THR A 3 36.90 15.58 9.32
CA THR A 3 36.02 14.40 9.36
C THR A 3 34.70 14.52 10.11
N ILE A 4 33.71 15.08 9.41
CA ILE A 4 32.30 14.80 9.66
C ILE A 4 32.05 13.37 9.18
N ALA A 5 32.13 12.39 10.07
CA ALA A 5 31.68 11.03 9.81
C ALA A 5 30.18 10.98 10.08
N ILE A 6 29.38 11.31 9.07
CA ILE A 6 27.94 11.06 9.07
C ILE A 6 27.76 9.53 8.99
N ALA A 7 27.54 8.90 10.13
CA ALA A 7 27.06 7.53 10.19
C ALA A 7 25.55 7.53 9.89
N ILE A 8 25.19 7.61 8.60
CA ILE A 8 23.86 7.18 8.15
C ILE A 8 23.86 5.66 8.23
N VAL A 9 23.51 5.13 9.41
CA VAL A 9 23.03 3.75 9.49
C VAL A 9 21.61 3.80 8.96
N ALA A 10 21.49 3.60 7.65
CA ALA A 10 20.22 3.41 7.00
C ALA A 10 19.53 2.20 7.66
N LEU A 11 18.45 2.46 8.40
CA LEU A 11 17.45 1.44 8.69
C LEU A 11 16.75 1.08 7.37
N PHE A 12 17.45 0.36 6.50
CA PHE A 12 16.78 -0.46 5.50
C PHE A 12 16.11 -1.57 6.29
N LEU A 13 14.83 -1.35 6.64
CA LEU A 13 13.93 -2.42 7.03
C LEU A 13 14.16 -3.57 6.04
N LEU A 14 14.42 -4.76 6.57
CA LEU A 14 14.52 -6.01 5.83
C LEU A 14 13.16 -6.32 5.19
N ALA A 15 12.80 -5.59 4.14
CA ALA A 15 11.70 -5.95 3.27
C ALA A 15 12.21 -7.15 2.49
N SER A 16 11.82 -8.35 2.93
CA SER A 16 11.99 -9.57 2.14
C SER A 16 11.53 -9.29 0.71
N PRO A 17 12.18 -9.84 -0.33
CA PRO A 17 11.77 -9.61 -1.72
C PRO A 17 10.29 -9.97 -1.99
N ALA A 18 9.69 -10.83 -1.16
CA ALA A 18 8.26 -11.12 -1.14
C ALA A 18 7.38 -9.90 -0.80
N MET A 19 7.83 -9.00 0.08
CA MET A 19 7.08 -7.82 0.52
C MET A 19 7.10 -6.70 -0.52
N ALA A 20 8.16 -6.61 -1.33
CA ALA A 20 8.31 -5.59 -2.37
C ALA A 20 7.20 -5.63 -3.43
N ASN A 21 6.71 -6.82 -3.78
CA ASN A 21 5.66 -7.00 -4.79
C ASN A 21 4.24 -7.04 -4.20
N GLN A 22 4.09 -6.96 -2.88
CA GLN A 22 2.79 -7.08 -2.23
C GLN A 22 1.91 -5.85 -2.49
N CYS A 23 2.42 -4.64 -2.24
CA CYS A 23 1.62 -3.41 -2.37
C CYS A 23 1.03 -3.23 -3.79
N PRO A 24 1.82 -3.34 -4.88
CA PRO A 24 1.28 -3.25 -6.24
C PRO A 24 0.19 -4.28 -6.53
N THR A 25 0.35 -5.50 -6.01
CA THR A 25 -0.62 -6.59 -6.18
C THR A 25 -1.94 -6.30 -5.46
N LEU A 26 -1.89 -5.80 -4.23
CA LEU A 26 -3.09 -5.43 -3.45
C LEU A 26 -3.81 -4.24 -4.06
N ILE A 27 -3.06 -3.20 -4.48
CA ILE A 27 -3.60 -2.02 -5.16
C ILE A 27 -4.32 -2.43 -6.45
N LYS A 28 -3.74 -3.34 -7.23
CA LYS A 28 -4.39 -3.89 -8.43
C LYS A 28 -5.71 -4.59 -8.11
N GLN A 29 -5.74 -5.47 -7.11
CA GLN A 29 -6.98 -6.15 -6.69
C GLN A 29 -8.09 -5.16 -6.31
N LEU A 30 -7.73 -4.07 -5.63
CA LEU A 30 -8.66 -3.02 -5.22
C LEU A 30 -9.19 -2.21 -6.40
N ASN A 31 -8.35 -1.86 -7.37
CA ASN A 31 -8.79 -1.19 -8.60
C ASN A 31 -9.78 -2.06 -9.38
N GLU A 32 -9.50 -3.35 -9.54
CA GLU A 32 -10.44 -4.27 -10.21
C GLU A 32 -11.76 -4.42 -9.44
N ALA A 33 -11.73 -4.39 -8.11
CA ALA A 33 -12.93 -4.49 -7.29
C ALA A 33 -13.75 -3.20 -7.28
N VAL A 34 -13.10 -2.03 -7.28
CA VAL A 34 -13.80 -0.74 -7.29
C VAL A 34 -14.55 -0.51 -8.59
N GLU A 35 -14.01 -0.98 -9.72
CA GLU A 35 -14.69 -0.95 -11.03
C GLU A 35 -15.95 -1.82 -11.07
N LYS A 36 -15.98 -2.90 -10.28
CA LYS A 36 -17.13 -3.82 -10.18
C LYS A 36 -18.16 -3.38 -9.13
N THR A 37 -17.84 -2.34 -8.36
CA THR A 37 -18.70 -1.87 -7.26
C THR A 37 -19.78 -0.95 -7.80
N LYS A 38 -21.05 -1.33 -7.60
CA LYS A 38 -22.22 -0.55 -8.03
C LYS A 38 -22.60 0.58 -7.06
N ASP A 39 -22.12 0.50 -5.82
CA ASP A 39 -22.32 1.52 -4.80
C ASP A 39 -21.32 2.66 -5.01
N GLU A 40 -21.79 3.78 -5.55
CA GLU A 40 -20.94 4.93 -5.90
C GLU A 40 -20.25 5.55 -4.68
N ALA A 41 -20.89 5.53 -3.50
CA ALA A 41 -20.32 6.07 -2.27
C ALA A 41 -19.14 5.21 -1.83
N LYS A 42 -19.32 3.88 -1.79
CA LYS A 42 -18.22 2.93 -1.51
C LYS A 42 -17.11 3.03 -2.55
N ALA A 43 -17.47 3.17 -3.83
CA ALA A 43 -16.48 3.30 -4.89
C ALA A 43 -15.62 4.57 -4.74
N LYS A 44 -16.24 5.70 -4.38
CA LYS A 44 -15.53 6.97 -4.14
C LYS A 44 -14.61 6.90 -2.92
N GLU A 45 -15.10 6.35 -1.81
CA GLU A 45 -14.31 6.17 -0.59
C GLU A 45 -13.12 5.22 -0.83
N ALA A 46 -13.37 4.07 -1.47
CA ALA A 46 -12.33 3.11 -1.81
C ALA A 46 -11.28 3.71 -2.75
N LYS A 47 -11.66 4.47 -3.79
CA LYS A 47 -10.69 5.17 -4.67
C LYS A 47 -9.79 6.13 -3.90
N THR A 48 -10.32 6.80 -2.89
CA THR A 48 -9.53 7.71 -2.03
C THR A 48 -8.49 6.92 -1.23
N LEU A 49 -8.89 5.79 -0.64
CA LEU A 49 -8.00 4.91 0.13
C LEU A 49 -6.95 4.24 -0.77
N ILE A 50 -7.33 3.82 -1.98
CA ILE A 50 -6.41 3.26 -2.98
C ILE A 50 -5.35 4.30 -3.38
N ALA A 51 -5.75 5.56 -3.63
CA ALA A 51 -4.82 6.63 -3.95
C ALA A 51 -3.84 6.92 -2.79
N GLN A 52 -4.33 6.89 -1.54
CA GLN A 52 -3.47 6.99 -0.36
C GLN A 52 -2.49 5.81 -0.26
N ALA A 53 -2.96 4.58 -0.53
CA ALA A 53 -2.10 3.39 -0.54
C ALA A 53 -1.00 3.48 -1.61
N GLN A 54 -1.33 3.95 -2.81
CA GLN A 54 -0.36 4.19 -3.88
C GLN A 54 0.67 5.24 -3.47
N LYS A 55 0.22 6.39 -2.94
CA LYS A 55 1.13 7.43 -2.46
C LYS A 55 2.09 6.90 -1.39
N LEU A 56 1.59 6.12 -0.43
CA LEU A 56 2.41 5.51 0.61
C LEU A 56 3.40 4.49 0.03
N HIS A 57 3.02 3.75 -1.01
CA HIS A 57 3.94 2.87 -1.73
C HIS A 57 5.05 3.68 -2.42
N ASP A 58 4.70 4.75 -3.14
CA ASP A 58 5.63 5.62 -3.84
C ASP A 58 6.60 6.31 -2.86
N ASP A 59 6.13 6.64 -1.65
CA ASP A 59 6.91 7.20 -0.54
C ASP A 59 7.77 6.15 0.20
N GLY A 60 7.73 4.87 -0.20
CA GLY A 60 8.46 3.76 0.43
C GLY A 60 7.86 3.26 1.76
N LYS A 61 6.70 3.76 2.17
CA LYS A 61 5.99 3.41 3.41
C LYS A 61 5.11 2.17 3.21
N HIS A 62 5.74 1.02 2.96
CA HIS A 62 5.04 -0.20 2.57
C HIS A 62 4.04 -0.74 3.61
N ALA A 63 4.37 -0.68 4.89
CA ALA A 63 3.44 -1.13 5.94
C ALA A 63 2.15 -0.29 5.95
N ASP A 64 2.29 1.03 5.88
CA ASP A 64 1.17 1.97 5.84
C ASP A 64 0.35 1.79 4.55
N SER A 65 1.01 1.54 3.41
CA SER A 65 0.34 1.25 2.13
C SER A 65 -0.55 0.00 2.22
N VAL A 66 -0.07 -1.07 2.85
CA VAL A 66 -0.84 -2.30 3.08
C VAL A 66 -2.02 -2.05 4.02
N MET A 67 -1.85 -1.26 5.08
CA MET A 67 -2.95 -0.89 5.97
C MET A 67 -4.05 -0.13 5.22
N LYS A 68 -3.69 0.80 4.34
CA LYS A 68 -4.65 1.49 3.47
C LYS A 68 -5.32 0.57 2.46
N CYS A 69 -4.60 -0.42 1.95
CA CYS A 69 -5.22 -1.47 1.13
C CYS A 69 -6.28 -2.25 1.93
N ASP A 70 -6.02 -2.59 3.20
CA ASP A 70 -6.97 -3.29 4.06
C ASP A 70 -8.21 -2.44 4.38
N GLU A 71 -8.03 -1.14 4.63
CA GLU A 71 -9.15 -0.20 4.79
C GLU A 71 -10.04 -0.18 3.53
N ALA A 72 -9.42 -0.03 2.35
CA ALA A 72 -10.14 -0.03 1.08
C ALA A 72 -10.89 -1.36 0.84
N ALA A 73 -10.27 -2.49 1.19
CA ALA A 73 -10.88 -3.81 1.07
C ALA A 73 -12.13 -3.96 1.96
N LYS A 74 -12.10 -3.39 3.18
CA LYS A 74 -13.27 -3.37 4.08
C LYS A 74 -14.42 -2.56 3.49
N VAL A 75 -14.14 -1.37 2.93
CA VAL A 75 -15.14 -0.53 2.25
C VAL A 75 -15.78 -1.29 1.09
N LEU A 76 -14.97 -1.97 0.28
CA LEU A 76 -15.44 -2.76 -0.87
C LEU A 76 -16.05 -4.11 -0.49
N GLY A 77 -15.91 -4.55 0.77
CA GLY A 77 -16.40 -5.85 1.24
C GLY A 77 -15.67 -7.04 0.63
N ILE A 78 -14.39 -6.89 0.25
CA ILE A 78 -13.58 -7.95 -0.37
C ILE A 78 -12.51 -8.47 0.58
N LYS A 79 -12.00 -9.68 0.31
CA LYS A 79 -10.80 -10.22 0.94
C LYS A 79 -9.62 -10.10 -0.01
N LEU A 80 -8.55 -9.45 0.45
CA LEU A 80 -7.31 -9.37 -0.31
C LEU A 80 -6.52 -10.68 -0.24
N LYS A 81 -5.90 -11.03 -1.37
CA LYS A 81 -4.91 -12.11 -1.43
C LYS A 81 -3.53 -11.53 -1.14
N LYS A 82 -3.10 -11.68 0.12
CA LYS A 82 -1.75 -11.32 0.57
C LYS A 82 -0.83 -12.52 0.37
N THR A 83 0.39 -12.28 -0.11
CA THR A 83 1.45 -13.29 -0.17
C THR A 83 2.00 -13.45 1.24
N SER A 84 1.68 -14.58 1.86
CA SER A 84 2.19 -15.01 3.17
C SER A 84 3.69 -15.29 3.14
#